data_AF-A0AAW3JTG8-F1
#
_entry.id   AF-A0AAW3JTG8-F1
#
_cell.length_a   1.000
_cell.length_b   1.000
_cell.length_c   1.000
_cell.angle_alpha   90.00
_cell.angle_beta   90.00
_cell.angle_gamma   90.00
#
_symmetry.space_group_name_H-M   'P 1'
#
loop_
_entity.id
_entity.type
_entity.pdbx_description
1 polymer ?
#
loop_
_entity_poly.entity_id
_entity_poly.type
_entity_poly.pdbx_seq_one_letter_code
_entity_poly.pdbx_strand_id
1 'polypeptide(L)' 'MKLNQTKNKFVSNHPKFAAFIKNFFSKKIEAGTIIEITVKRPDEEPVTSNMRVTESDLELLKSMKDIMSK' A
#
# COMPACT_ATOMS: atom_id res chain seq x y z
N MET A 1 -10.46 10.84 -16.40
CA MET A 1 -10.90 9.72 -17.26
C MET A 1 -9.82 8.65 -17.51
N LYS A 2 -8.53 8.98 -17.67
CA LYS A 2 -7.45 7.97 -17.81
C LYS A 2 -7.13 7.18 -16.52
N LEU A 3 -7.22 7.83 -15.35
CA LEU A 3 -6.86 7.21 -14.06
C LEU A 3 -7.74 5.98 -13.71
N ASN A 4 -9.05 6.05 -13.97
CA ASN A 4 -10.00 4.97 -13.66
C ASN A 4 -9.79 3.72 -14.52
N GLN A 5 -9.43 3.87 -15.81
CA GLN A 5 -9.14 2.73 -16.68
C GLN A 5 -7.86 2.00 -16.25
N THR A 6 -6.81 2.73 -15.89
CA THR A 6 -5.56 2.15 -15.41
C THR A 6 -5.75 1.47 -14.05
N LYS A 7 -6.55 2.07 -13.15
CA LYS A 7 -6.92 1.48 -11.85
C LYS A 7 -7.66 0.14 -12.04
N ASN A 8 -8.62 0.06 -12.96
CA ASN A 8 -9.35 -1.19 -13.23
C ASN A 8 -8.46 -2.29 -13.81
N LYS A 9 -7.58 -1.97 -14.77
CA LYS A 9 -6.61 -2.95 -15.30
C LYS A 9 -5.64 -3.44 -14.21
N PHE A 10 -5.17 -2.54 -13.35
CA PHE A 10 -4.29 -2.90 -12.24
C PHE A 10 -4.97 -3.86 -11.24
N VAL A 11 -6.21 -3.55 -10.83
CA VAL A 11 -7.01 -4.41 -9.95
C VAL A 11 -7.28 -5.77 -10.61
N SER A 12 -7.56 -5.78 -11.92
CA SER A 12 -7.78 -7.02 -12.68
C SER A 12 -6.52 -7.89 -12.79
N ASN A 13 -5.35 -7.27 -13.02
CA ASN A 13 -4.08 -8.00 -13.15
C ASN A 13 -3.52 -8.46 -11.80
N HIS A 14 -3.85 -7.76 -10.71
CA HIS A 14 -3.31 -8.02 -9.37
C HIS A 14 -4.40 -8.04 -8.30
N PRO A 15 -5.40 -8.94 -8.39
CA PRO A 15 -6.58 -8.92 -7.51
C PRO A 15 -6.21 -9.12 -6.03
N LYS A 16 -5.21 -9.98 -5.74
CA LYS A 16 -4.73 -10.21 -4.37
C LYS A 16 -4.05 -8.97 -3.79
N PHE A 17 -3.21 -8.29 -4.57
CA PHE A 17 -2.49 -7.10 -4.12
C PHE A 17 -3.46 -5.92 -3.93
N ALA A 18 -4.40 -5.73 -4.85
CA ALA A 18 -5.45 -4.72 -4.70
C ALA A 18 -6.32 -4.96 -3.45
N ALA A 19 -6.71 -6.21 -3.20
CA ALA A 19 -7.45 -6.59 -1.99
C ALA A 19 -6.63 -6.34 -0.71
N PHE A 20 -5.33 -6.65 -0.73
CA PHE A 20 -4.41 -6.37 0.38
C PHE A 20 -4.37 -4.87 0.69
N ILE A 21 -4.12 -4.02 -0.30
CA ILE A 21 -4.08 -2.57 -0.14
C ILE A 21 -5.42 -2.04 0.40
N LYS A 22 -6.55 -2.50 -0.17
CA LYS A 22 -7.89 -2.12 0.31
C LYS A 22 -8.10 -2.51 1.78
N ASN A 23 -7.72 -3.72 2.16
CA ASN A 23 -7.88 -4.21 3.53
C ASN A 23 -6.95 -3.46 4.50
N PHE A 24 -5.70 -3.23 4.10
CA PHE A 24 -4.72 -2.45 4.84
C PHE A 24 -5.24 -1.04 5.15
N PHE A 25 -5.79 -0.32 4.15
CA PHE A 25 -6.37 1.00 4.37
C PHE A 25 -7.78 1.00 4.97
N SER A 26 -8.52 -0.12 4.94
CA SER A 26 -9.83 -0.22 5.59
C SER A 26 -9.72 -0.25 7.12
N LYS A 27 -8.61 -0.76 7.65
CA LYS A 27 -8.32 -0.77 9.08
C LYS A 27 -7.66 0.54 9.50
N LYS A 28 -7.84 0.91 10.76
CA LYS A 28 -7.09 2.02 11.35
C LYS A 28 -5.62 1.58 11.46
N ILE A 29 -4.71 2.37 10.92
CA ILE A 29 -3.28 2.19 11.16
C ILE A 29 -2.96 2.90 12.47
N GLU A 30 -2.28 2.21 13.37
CA GLU A 30 -1.96 2.72 14.71
C GLU A 30 -0.44 2.78 14.91
N ALA A 31 0.01 3.69 15.76
CA ALA A 31 1.42 3.74 16.13
C ALA A 31 1.86 2.38 16.70
N GLY A 32 3.05 1.94 16.31
CA GLY A 32 3.55 0.60 16.60
C GLY A 32 3.22 -0.46 15.55
N THR A 33 2.36 -0.17 14.57
CA THR A 33 2.18 -1.05 13.39
C THR A 33 3.52 -1.23 12.68
N ILE A 34 3.90 -2.47 12.38
CA ILE A 34 5.09 -2.76 11.57
C ILE A 34 4.64 -3.03 10.15
N ILE A 35 5.16 -2.24 9.20
CA ILE A 35 4.94 -2.41 7.77
C ILE A 35 6.23 -3.00 7.21
N GLU A 36 6.13 -4.18 6.59
CA GLU A 36 7.24 -4.80 5.87
C GLU A 36 6.90 -4.86 4.37
N ILE A 37 7.86 -4.47 3.54
CA ILE A 37 7.74 -4.48 2.09
C ILE A 37 8.94 -5.22 1.53
N THR A 38 8.65 -6.29 0.79
CA THR A 38 9.64 -6.98 -0.02
C THR A 38 9.42 -6.66 -1.48
N VAL A 39 10.46 -6.15 -2.14
CA VAL A 39 10.49 -5.90 -3.58
C VAL A 39 11.40 -6.93 -4.22
N LYS A 40 10.84 -7.74 -5.12
CA LYS A 40 11.62 -8.66 -5.96
C LYS A 40 11.56 -8.18 -7.39
N ARG A 41 12.71 -7.78 -7.93
CA ARG A 41 12.84 -7.44 -9.35
C ARG A 41 13.30 -8.68 -10.12
N PRO A 42 13.06 -8.73 -11.44
CA PRO A 42 13.64 -9.78 -12.28
C PRO A 42 15.16 -9.79 -12.11
N ASP A 43 15.74 -10.98 -11.93
CA ASP A 43 17.19 -11.21 -11.86
C ASP A 43 17.94 -10.52 -10.69
N GLU A 44 17.22 -9.93 -9.73
CA GLU A 44 17.80 -9.37 -8.50
C GLU A 44 17.33 -10.15 -7.27
N GLU A 45 18.18 -10.15 -6.22
CA GLU A 45 17.77 -10.68 -4.92
C GLU A 45 16.64 -9.83 -4.32
N PRO A 46 15.66 -10.45 -3.64
CA PRO A 46 14.59 -9.70 -3.00
C PRO A 46 15.17 -8.75 -1.95
N VAL A 47 14.75 -7.47 -2.03
CA VAL A 47 15.09 -6.48 -1.01
C VAL A 47 13.90 -6.32 -0.08
N THR A 48 14.11 -6.57 1.20
CA THR A 48 13.09 -6.38 2.24
C THR A 48 13.44 -5.17 3.08
N SER A 49 12.45 -4.32 3.31
CA SER A 49 12.54 -3.20 4.26
C SER A 49 11.33 -3.21 5.18
N ASN A 50 11.53 -2.79 6.42
CA ASN A 50 10.45 -2.62 7.38
C ASN A 50 10.49 -1.24 8.03
N MET A 51 9.33 -0.79 8.46
CA MET A 51 9.13 0.46 9.18
C MET A 51 8.14 0.25 10.30
N ARG A 52 8.47 0.74 11.49
CA ARG A 52 7.52 0.86 12.59
C ARG A 52 6.85 2.22 12.50
N VAL A 53 5.53 2.22 12.34
CA VAL A 53 4.72 3.44 12.26
C VAL A 53 4.83 4.19 13.59
N THR A 54 5.24 5.45 13.52
CA THR A 54 5.26 6.37 14.65
C THR A 54 4.02 7.29 14.61
N GLU A 55 3.79 8.05 15.68
CA GLU A 55 2.67 8.99 15.73
C GLU A 55 2.76 10.07 14.64
N SER A 56 3.96 10.56 14.34
CA SER A 56 4.19 11.53 13.26
C SER A 56 3.89 10.98 11.86
N ASP A 57 3.97 9.66 11.68
CA ASP A 57 3.68 9.02 10.39
C ASP A 57 2.17 8.83 10.15
N LEU A 58 1.35 8.89 11.20
CA LEU A 58 -0.10 8.62 11.09
C LEU A 58 -0.81 9.65 10.20
N GLU A 59 -0.44 10.92 10.30
CA GLU A 59 -1.01 11.98 9.47
C GLU A 59 -0.64 11.81 7.99
N LEU A 60 0.60 11.40 7.71
CA LEU A 60 1.07 11.10 6.37
C LEU A 60 0.31 9.91 5.77
N LEU A 61 0.19 8.81 6.53
CA LEU A 61 -0.50 7.60 6.08
C LEU A 61 -2.00 7.83 5.85
N LYS A 62 -2.62 8.68 6.67
CA LYS A 62 -4.02 9.10 6.47
C LYS A 62 -4.18 9.89 5.16
N SER A 63 -3.28 10.82 4.88
CA SER A 63 -3.29 11.58 3.63
C SER A 63 -3.11 10.69 2.39
N MET A 64 -2.24 9.67 2.48
CA MET A 64 -2.07 8.68 1.41
C MET A 64 -3.32 7.84 1.16
N LYS A 65 -4.07 7.47 2.21
CA LYS A 65 -5.34 6.74 2.09
C LYS A 65 -6.38 7.51 1.27
N ASP A 66 -6.52 8.81 1.54
CA ASP A 66 -7.49 9.66 0.85
C ASP A 66 -7.20 9.78 -0.66
N ILE A 67 -5.91 9.82 -1.04
CA ILE A 67 -5.49 9.85 -2.45
C ILE A 67 -5.82 8.53 -3.16
N MET A 68 -5.65 7.39 -2.50
CA MET A 68 -5.90 6.08 -3.10
C MET A 68 -7.38 5.65 -3.08
N SER A 69 -8.17 6.20 -2.16
CA SER A 69 -9.61 5.91 -2.04
C SER A 69 -10.48 6.73 -2.99
N LYS A 70 -9.97 7.85 -3.51
CA LYS A 70 -10.56 8.59 -4.63
C LYS A 70 -10.24 7.94 -5.99
#